data_AF-A0A958JTN6-F1
#
_entry.id   AF-A0A958JTN6-F1
#
_cell.length_a   1.000
_cell.length_b   1.000
_cell.length_c   1.000
_cell.angle_alpha   90.00
_cell.angle_beta   90.00
_cell.angle_gamma   90.00
#
_symmetry.space_group_name_H-M   'P 1'
#
loop_
_entity.id
_entity.type
_entity.pdbx_description
1 polymer ?
#
loop_
_entity_poly.entity_id
_entity_poly.type
_entity_poly.pdbx_seq_one_letter_code
_entity_poly.pdbx_strand_id
1 'polypeptide(L)'
;VKFTHEMKEEDERAVRAGLSEDELELYDIIKQDKLTEAETQKVKLAAKTLLKRLLQEHPKVLVQDWYKDTQTQRAVRSIVEQVLDENLPDSYDRRVFKEKCDTLFELMVDYAANGQKWAA
;
A
#
# COMPACT_ATOMS: atom_id res chain seq x y z
N VAL A 1 7.01 22.83 16.14
CA VAL A 1 7.38 23.30 14.78
C VAL A 1 7.92 22.19 13.87
N LYS A 2 8.40 21.03 14.38
CA LYS A 2 8.86 19.91 13.54
C LYS A 2 7.75 19.24 12.73
N PHE A 3 6.63 18.92 13.39
CA PHE A 3 5.47 18.25 12.76
C PHE A 3 4.91 18.99 11.54
N THR A 4 4.84 20.32 11.57
CA THR A 4 4.33 21.15 10.47
C THR A 4 5.27 21.27 9.28
N HIS A 5 6.56 20.93 9.44
CA HIS A 5 7.53 20.95 8.35
C HIS A 5 7.58 19.58 7.66
N GLU A 6 7.64 18.50 8.45
CA GLU A 6 7.63 17.12 7.94
C GLU A 6 6.36 16.83 7.11
N MET A 7 5.19 17.28 7.59
CA MET A 7 3.93 17.10 6.87
C MET A 7 3.91 17.84 5.52
N LYS A 8 4.52 19.04 5.45
CA LYS A 8 4.61 19.79 4.18
C LYS A 8 5.57 19.15 3.19
N GLU A 9 6.70 18.62 3.66
CA GLU A 9 7.66 17.94 2.80
C GLU A 9 7.06 16.68 2.19
N GLU A 10 6.28 15.94 2.98
CA GLU A 10 5.61 14.73 2.52
C GLU A 10 4.48 15.02 1.53
N ASP A 11 3.66 16.03 1.79
CA ASP A 11 2.65 16.53 0.85
C ASP A 11 3.28 16.94 -0.49
N GLU A 12 4.40 17.69 -0.45
CA GLU A 12 5.11 18.08 -1.66
C GLU A 12 5.68 16.87 -2.42
N ARG A 13 6.15 15.85 -1.71
CA ARG A 13 6.66 14.61 -2.31
C ARG A 13 5.55 13.83 -2.99
N ALA A 14 4.38 13.73 -2.34
CA ALA A 14 3.19 13.08 -2.89
C ALA A 14 2.72 13.79 -4.17
N VAL A 15 2.63 15.12 -4.14
CA VAL A 15 2.27 15.94 -5.31
C VAL A 15 3.27 15.73 -6.46
N ARG A 16 4.59 15.77 -6.19
CA ARG A 16 5.62 15.52 -7.22
C ARG A 16 5.56 14.10 -7.77
N ALA A 17 5.20 13.12 -6.93
CA ALA A 17 5.03 11.73 -7.34
C ALA A 17 3.71 11.48 -8.10
N GLY A 18 2.76 12.41 -8.02
CA GLY A 18 1.40 12.25 -8.56
C GLY A 18 0.59 11.21 -7.79
N LEU A 19 0.83 11.10 -6.48
CA LEU A 19 0.20 10.16 -5.54
C LEU A 19 -0.45 10.94 -4.39
N SER A 20 -1.44 10.37 -3.72
CA SER A 20 -1.82 10.83 -2.37
C SER A 20 -0.76 10.43 -1.34
N GLU A 21 -0.83 10.98 -0.13
CA GLU A 21 0.08 10.60 0.97
C GLU A 21 0.03 9.08 1.26
N ASP A 22 -1.17 8.52 1.37
CA ASP A 22 -1.36 7.07 1.56
C ASP A 22 -0.83 6.25 0.38
N GLU A 23 -1.07 6.71 -0.86
CA GLU A 23 -0.55 6.03 -2.06
C GLU A 23 0.98 6.09 -2.13
N LEU A 24 1.58 7.20 -1.70
CA LEU A 24 3.03 7.39 -1.65
C LEU A 24 3.67 6.47 -0.61
N GLU A 25 3.05 6.34 0.56
CA GLU A 25 3.48 5.43 1.61
C GLU A 25 3.46 3.98 1.13
N LEU A 26 2.37 3.54 0.49
CA LEU A 26 2.30 2.21 -0.12
C LEU A 26 3.36 2.04 -1.22
N TYR A 27 3.52 3.04 -2.09
CA TYR A 27 4.56 3.04 -3.12
C TYR A 27 5.96 2.87 -2.52
N ASP A 28 6.27 3.56 -1.43
CA ASP A 28 7.57 3.49 -0.76
C ASP A 28 7.88 2.13 -0.14
N ILE A 29 6.86 1.41 0.33
CA ILE A 29 7.02 0.04 0.78
C ILE A 29 7.30 -0.87 -0.42
N ILE A 30 6.52 -0.72 -1.49
CA ILE A 30 6.54 -1.64 -2.64
C ILE A 30 7.78 -1.43 -3.52
N LYS A 31 8.30 -0.20 -3.65
CA LYS A 31 9.44 0.09 -4.52
C LYS A 31 10.66 -0.75 -4.15
N GLN A 32 11.42 -1.14 -5.17
CA GLN A 32 12.75 -1.72 -5.02
C GLN A 32 13.81 -0.77 -5.59
N ASP A 33 15.08 -1.09 -5.36
CA ASP A 33 16.18 -0.34 -5.94
C ASP A 33 16.22 -0.52 -7.47
N LYS A 34 16.69 0.51 -8.18
CA LYS A 34 16.98 0.47 -9.62
C LYS A 34 15.77 0.16 -10.51
N LEU A 35 14.61 0.73 -10.22
CA LEU A 35 13.48 0.72 -11.17
C LEU A 35 13.78 1.60 -12.38
N THR A 36 13.46 1.10 -13.57
CA THR A 36 13.33 1.95 -14.77
C THR A 36 12.14 2.89 -14.63
N GLU A 37 12.04 3.90 -15.50
CA GLU A 37 10.89 4.81 -15.51
C GLU A 37 9.57 4.06 -15.74
N ALA A 38 9.55 3.09 -16.66
CA ALA A 38 8.38 2.28 -16.96
C ALA A 38 7.96 1.41 -15.77
N GLU A 39 8.92 0.79 -15.08
CA GLU A 39 8.66 0.01 -13.88
C GLU A 39 8.19 0.89 -12.72
N THR A 40 8.75 2.09 -12.59
CA THR A 40 8.30 3.07 -11.58
C THR A 40 6.82 3.40 -11.77
N GLN A 41 6.37 3.61 -13.02
CA GLN A 41 4.94 3.84 -13.28
C GLN A 41 4.07 2.64 -12.92
N LYS A 42 4.54 1.41 -13.18
CA LYS A 42 3.85 0.18 -12.77
C LYS A 42 3.71 0.07 -11.25
N VAL A 43 4.77 0.37 -10.49
CA VAL A 43 4.74 0.34 -9.03
C VAL A 43 3.82 1.42 -8.46
N LYS A 44 3.82 2.62 -9.04
CA LYS A 44 2.84 3.68 -8.69
C LYS A 44 1.40 3.23 -8.95
N LEU A 45 1.16 2.59 -10.09
CA LEU A 45 -0.15 2.05 -10.43
C LEU A 45 -0.59 0.97 -9.44
N ALA A 46 0.32 0.07 -9.05
CA ALA A 46 0.04 -0.95 -8.03
C ALA A 46 -0.45 -0.32 -6.72
N ALA A 47 0.23 0.72 -6.23
CA ALA A 47 -0.16 1.43 -5.00
C ALA A 47 -1.56 2.06 -5.11
N LYS A 48 -1.84 2.77 -6.22
CA LYS A 48 -3.16 3.38 -6.49
C LYS A 48 -4.27 2.34 -6.57
N THR A 49 -4.05 1.29 -7.36
CA THR A 49 -5.02 0.22 -7.56
C THR A 49 -5.31 -0.50 -6.26
N LEU A 50 -4.30 -0.75 -5.44
CA LEU A 50 -4.46 -1.42 -4.15
C LEU A 50 -5.34 -0.60 -3.21
N LEU A 51 -5.00 0.68 -3.02
CA LEU A 51 -5.75 1.55 -2.12
C LEU A 51 -7.21 1.71 -2.57
N LYS A 52 -7.43 1.88 -3.88
CA LYS A 52 -8.76 1.90 -4.49
C LYS A 52 -9.53 0.60 -4.23
N ARG A 53 -8.91 -0.56 -4.50
CA ARG A 53 -9.53 -1.88 -4.35
C ARG A 53 -9.96 -2.15 -2.90
N LEU A 54 -9.17 -1.71 -1.95
CA LEU A 54 -9.43 -1.91 -0.52
C LEU A 54 -10.51 -0.97 0.04
N LEU A 55 -10.50 0.31 -0.36
CA LEU A 55 -11.37 1.33 0.22
C LEU A 55 -12.68 1.56 -0.55
N GLN A 56 -12.65 1.44 -1.88
CA GLN A 56 -13.73 1.90 -2.75
C GLN A 56 -14.50 0.75 -3.41
N GLU A 57 -13.87 -0.40 -3.61
CA GLU A 57 -14.48 -1.51 -4.35
C GLU A 57 -15.20 -2.52 -3.46
N HIS A 58 -16.20 -3.19 -4.04
CA HIS A 58 -17.00 -4.21 -3.36
C HIS A 58 -16.52 -5.63 -3.71
N PRO A 59 -16.55 -6.58 -2.75
CA PRO A 59 -16.91 -6.39 -1.34
C PRO A 59 -15.84 -5.61 -0.57
N LYS A 60 -16.29 -4.78 0.39
CA LYS A 60 -15.41 -4.07 1.32
C LYS A 60 -14.76 -5.08 2.24
N VAL A 61 -13.44 -5.03 2.33
CA VAL A 61 -12.64 -5.93 3.18
C VAL A 61 -12.09 -5.23 4.41
N LEU A 62 -11.85 -3.92 4.32
CA LEU A 62 -11.56 -3.05 5.45
C LEU A 62 -12.88 -2.68 6.13
N VAL A 63 -13.47 -3.64 6.84
CA VAL A 63 -14.65 -3.45 7.69
C VAL A 63 -14.22 -3.22 9.14
N GLN A 64 -15.16 -2.85 10.02
CA GLN A 64 -14.87 -2.62 11.43
C GLN A 64 -14.12 -3.83 12.02
N ASP A 65 -13.01 -3.56 12.71
CA ASP A 65 -12.18 -4.56 13.37
C ASP A 65 -11.65 -5.68 12.44
N TRP A 66 -11.54 -5.43 11.12
CA TRP A 66 -10.98 -6.43 10.17
C TRP A 66 -9.61 -6.96 10.57
N TYR A 67 -8.81 -6.13 11.24
CA TYR A 67 -7.48 -6.48 11.73
C TYR A 67 -7.51 -7.40 12.96
N LYS A 68 -8.68 -7.71 13.53
CA LYS A 68 -8.84 -8.65 14.66
C LYS A 68 -9.33 -10.03 14.21
N ASP A 69 -9.98 -10.12 13.06
CA ASP A 69 -10.57 -11.36 12.57
C ASP A 69 -9.69 -12.02 11.49
N THR A 70 -9.36 -13.29 11.70
CA THR A 70 -8.43 -14.02 10.80
C THR A 70 -9.00 -14.18 9.38
N GLN A 71 -10.32 -14.26 9.21
CA GLN A 71 -10.92 -14.45 7.89
C GLN A 71 -10.83 -13.17 7.05
N THR A 72 -11.16 -12.03 7.64
CA THR A 72 -11.06 -10.70 7.01
C THR A 72 -9.61 -10.31 6.77
N GLN A 73 -8.68 -10.59 7.70
CA GLN A 73 -7.25 -10.46 7.46
C GLN A 73 -6.77 -11.25 6.23
N ARG A 74 -7.19 -12.52 6.09
CA ARG A 74 -6.85 -13.34 4.91
C ARG A 74 -7.41 -12.75 3.62
N ALA A 75 -8.62 -12.19 3.65
CA ALA A 75 -9.22 -11.54 2.49
C ALA A 75 -8.43 -10.28 2.07
N VAL A 76 -8.03 -9.44 3.03
CA VAL A 76 -7.17 -8.27 2.78
C VAL A 76 -5.83 -8.69 2.20
N ARG A 77 -5.16 -9.69 2.81
CA ARG A 77 -3.90 -10.21 2.31
C ARG A 77 -4.01 -10.77 0.89
N SER A 78 -5.06 -11.50 0.58
CA SER A 78 -5.31 -12.03 -0.77
C SER A 78 -5.47 -10.91 -1.81
N ILE A 79 -6.09 -9.79 -1.43
CA ILE A 79 -6.22 -8.62 -2.31
C ILE A 79 -4.87 -7.94 -2.53
N VAL A 80 -4.06 -7.80 -1.47
CA VAL A 80 -2.68 -7.26 -1.58
C VAL A 80 -1.89 -8.10 -2.57
N GLU A 81 -1.85 -9.42 -2.37
CA GLU A 81 -1.12 -10.35 -3.23
C GLU A 81 -1.64 -10.28 -4.68
N GLN A 82 -2.96 -10.31 -4.90
CA GLN A 82 -3.53 -10.23 -6.24
C GLN A 82 -3.17 -8.92 -6.96
N VAL A 83 -3.36 -7.77 -6.31
CA VAL A 83 -3.12 -6.47 -6.97
C VAL A 83 -1.65 -6.27 -7.27
N LEU A 84 -0.75 -6.67 -6.35
CA LEU A 84 0.68 -6.60 -6.60
C LEU A 84 1.08 -7.53 -7.74
N ASP A 85 0.55 -8.75 -7.81
CA ASP A 85 0.88 -9.71 -8.88
C ASP A 85 0.45 -9.19 -10.27
N GLU A 86 -0.71 -8.56 -10.34
CA GLU A 86 -1.24 -7.99 -11.59
C GLU A 86 -0.47 -6.76 -12.10
N ASN A 87 0.13 -5.97 -11.19
CA ASN A 87 0.67 -4.65 -11.53
C ASN A 87 2.19 -4.56 -11.43
N LEU A 88 2.85 -5.41 -10.62
CA LEU A 88 4.29 -5.34 -10.45
C LEU A 88 5.04 -5.82 -11.70
N PRO A 89 6.20 -5.24 -12.00
CA PRO A 89 7.03 -5.68 -13.10
C PRO A 89 7.73 -7.03 -12.80
N ASP A 90 8.08 -7.76 -13.85
CA ASP A 90 8.77 -9.06 -13.78
C ASP A 90 10.15 -9.01 -13.09
N SER A 91 10.69 -7.81 -12.84
CA SER A 91 11.91 -7.60 -12.05
C SER A 91 11.72 -7.90 -10.56
N TYR A 92 10.48 -8.07 -10.09
CA TYR A 92 10.19 -8.53 -8.74
C TYR A 92 10.24 -10.05 -8.70
N ASP A 93 11.34 -10.60 -8.19
CA ASP A 93 11.41 -12.03 -7.95
C ASP A 93 10.41 -12.46 -6.86
N ARG A 94 10.12 -13.77 -6.78
CA ARG A 94 9.14 -14.33 -5.83
C ARG A 94 9.44 -13.97 -4.36
N ARG A 95 10.71 -13.84 -3.99
CA ARG A 95 11.11 -13.51 -2.62
C ARG A 95 10.83 -12.04 -2.33
N VAL A 96 11.24 -11.13 -3.21
CA VAL A 96 10.98 -9.69 -3.08
C VAL A 96 9.47 -9.43 -3.10
N PHE A 97 8.74 -10.06 -4.02
CA PHE A 97 7.29 -9.97 -4.10
C PHE A 97 6.61 -10.32 -2.77
N LYS A 98 6.98 -11.47 -2.19
CA LYS A 98 6.42 -11.93 -0.93
C LYS A 98 6.76 -10.98 0.23
N GLU A 99 8.01 -10.52 0.30
CA GLU A 99 8.46 -9.55 1.30
C GLU A 99 7.66 -8.23 1.22
N LYS A 100 7.38 -7.74 0.00
CA LYS A 100 6.56 -6.54 -0.18
C LYS A 100 5.11 -6.75 0.26
N CYS A 101 4.52 -7.90 -0.07
CA CYS A 101 3.16 -8.25 0.37
C CYS A 101 3.07 -8.35 1.90
N ASP A 102 4.04 -9.04 2.52
CA ASP A 102 4.08 -9.23 3.98
C ASP A 102 4.26 -7.88 4.70
N THR A 103 5.26 -7.08 4.30
CA THR A 103 5.52 -5.76 4.90
C THR A 103 4.32 -4.81 4.77
N LEU A 104 3.68 -4.79 3.60
CA LEU A 104 2.54 -3.92 3.36
C LEU A 104 1.34 -4.35 4.21
N PHE A 105 1.07 -5.66 4.27
CA PHE A 105 0.01 -6.20 5.10
C PHE A 105 0.24 -5.91 6.59
N GLU A 106 1.46 -6.08 7.08
CA GLU A 106 1.84 -5.77 8.47
C GLU A 106 1.60 -4.29 8.79
N LEU A 107 2.05 -3.37 7.94
CA LEU A 107 1.79 -1.94 8.12
C LEU A 107 0.29 -1.63 8.21
N MET A 108 -0.52 -2.23 7.34
CA MET A 108 -1.96 -2.03 7.35
C MET A 108 -2.61 -2.49 8.65
N VAL A 109 -2.20 -3.66 9.16
CA VAL A 109 -2.67 -4.18 10.44
C VAL A 109 -2.25 -3.28 11.59
N ASP A 110 -1.00 -2.81 11.59
CA ASP A 110 -0.48 -1.92 12.63
C ASP A 110 -1.24 -0.60 12.67
N TYR A 111 -1.49 0.04 11.52
CA TYR A 111 -2.28 1.27 11.47
C TYR A 111 -3.73 1.07 11.90
N ALA A 112 -4.34 -0.03 11.51
CA ALA A 112 -5.70 -0.32 11.93
C ALA A 112 -5.78 -0.62 13.45
N ALA A 113 -4.82 -1.35 13.99
CA ALA A 113 -4.74 -1.69 15.41
C ALA A 113 -4.46 -0.46 16.30
N ASN A 114 -3.69 0.50 15.80
CA ASN A 114 -3.38 1.75 16.51
C ASN A 114 -4.43 2.86 16.25
N GLY A 115 -5.48 2.59 15.47
CA GLY A 115 -6.54 3.56 15.15
C GLY A 115 -6.05 4.76 14.33
N GLN A 116 -4.97 4.59 13.56
CA GLN A 116 -4.38 5.66 12.75
C GLN A 116 -5.05 5.75 11.37
N LYS A 117 -5.03 4.66 10.62
CA LYS A 117 -5.56 4.56 9.24
C LYS A 117 -6.24 3.21 9.05
N TRP A 118 -7.19 3.15 8.12
CA TRP A 118 -7.82 1.91 7.63
C TRP A 118 -8.50 1.02 8.69
N ALA A 119 -8.74 1.54 9.89
CA ALA A 119 -9.69 1.00 10.86
C ALA A 119 -11.08 1.57 10.52
N ALA A 120 -11.85 0.83 9.72
CA ALA A 120 -13.20 1.24 9.34
C ALA A 120 -14.18 1.30 10.53
#